data_AF-A0A0H3J8P8-F1
#
_entry.id   AF-A0A0H3J8P8-F1
#
_cell.length_a   1.000
_cell.length_b   1.000
_cell.length_c   1.000
_cell.angle_alpha   90.00
_cell.angle_beta   90.00
_cell.angle_gamma   90.00
#
_symmetry.space_group_name_H-M   'P 1'
#
loop_
_entity.id
_entity.type
_entity.pdbx_description
1 polymer ?
#
loop_
_entity_poly.entity_id
_entity_poly.type
_entity_poly.pdbx_seq_one_letter_code
_entity_poly.pdbx_strand_id
1 'polypeptide(L)'
;MSDFTTHDFEKILKNIKQKIIKFVECDTIKPIESNLNTKSIMFKSKHNLKKDGMIIVGEDKGLIVVDISTSDNAVRSFILKNQYDINGIDNIVGWFQQNYELEKSLI
;
A
#
# COMPACT_ATOMS: atom_id res chain seq x y z
N MET A 1 14.77 16.85 -11.92
CA MET A 1 14.42 16.77 -10.49
C MET A 1 13.16 15.92 -10.40
N SER A 2 12.99 15.14 -9.33
CA SER A 2 11.74 14.41 -9.10
C SER A 2 10.61 15.41 -8.89
N ASP A 3 9.46 15.16 -9.53
CA ASP A 3 8.23 15.94 -9.31
C ASP A 3 7.52 15.56 -8.00
N PHE A 4 8.01 14.53 -7.29
CA PHE A 4 7.38 13.98 -6.10
C PHE A 4 8.31 14.01 -4.90
N THR A 5 7.71 14.24 -3.73
CA THR A 5 8.45 14.28 -2.46
C THR A 5 8.10 13.09 -1.59
N THR A 6 8.98 12.77 -0.63
CA THR A 6 8.71 11.76 0.39
C THR A 6 7.46 12.08 1.22
N HIS A 7 7.06 13.35 1.29
CA HIS A 7 5.83 13.80 1.92
C HIS A 7 4.59 13.41 1.11
N ASP A 8 4.67 13.42 -0.22
CA ASP A 8 3.58 12.96 -1.08
C ASP A 8 3.35 11.45 -0.90
N PHE A 9 4.41 10.66 -0.80
CA PHE A 9 4.32 9.22 -0.54
C PHE A 9 3.69 8.91 0.83
N GLU A 10 4.01 9.71 1.86
CA GLU A 10 3.38 9.59 3.17
C GLU A 10 1.88 9.90 3.12
N LYS A 11 1.47 10.93 2.37
CA LYS A 11 0.04 11.24 2.16
C LYS A 11 -0.70 10.10 1.48
N ILE A 12 -0.11 9.52 0.43
CA ILE A 12 -0.66 8.36 -0.28
C ILE A 12 -0.86 7.19 0.69
N LEU A 13 0.17 6.83 1.47
CA LEU A 13 0.09 5.75 2.44
C LEU A 13 -0.94 6.03 3.55
N LYS A 14 -1.07 7.28 4.02
CA LYS A 14 -2.11 7.66 4.98
C LYS A 14 -3.51 7.46 4.41
N ASN A 15 -3.73 7.85 3.15
CA ASN A 15 -5.01 7.69 2.47
C ASN A 15 -5.35 6.20 2.27
N ILE A 16 -4.39 5.41 1.76
CA ILE A 16 -4.55 3.96 1.61
C ILE A 16 -4.88 3.34 2.98
N LYS A 17 -4.06 3.62 4.01
CA LYS A 17 -4.26 3.13 5.39
C LYS A 17 -5.68 3.37 5.86
N GLN A 18 -6.16 4.62 5.82
CA GLN A 18 -7.50 4.99 6.28
C GLN A 18 -8.63 4.21 5.59
N LYS A 19 -8.45 3.85 4.31
CA LYS A 19 -9.45 3.09 3.55
C LYS A 19 -9.38 1.58 3.78
N ILE A 20 -8.19 1.04 4.09
CA ILE A 20 -7.98 -0.41 4.25
C ILE A 20 -8.03 -0.90 5.71
N ILE A 21 -8.04 -0.02 6.72
CA ILE A 21 -8.07 -0.41 8.15
C ILE A 21 -9.26 -1.33 8.52
N LYS A 22 -10.33 -1.34 7.73
CA LYS A 22 -11.44 -2.28 7.92
C LYS A 22 -11.04 -3.72 7.59
N PHE A 23 -10.14 -3.92 6.62
CA PHE A 23 -9.72 -5.22 6.11
C PHE A 23 -8.47 -5.77 6.82
N VAL A 24 -7.50 -4.91 7.11
CA VAL A 24 -6.19 -5.27 7.66
C VAL A 24 -5.81 -4.33 8.80
N GLU A 25 -4.90 -4.76 9.67
CA GLU A 25 -4.22 -3.87 10.61
C GLU A 25 -3.00 -3.25 9.94
N CYS A 26 -2.66 -2.01 10.29
CA CYS A 26 -1.59 -1.26 9.63
C CYS A 26 -0.70 -0.58 10.66
N ASP A 27 0.60 -0.84 10.55
CA ASP A 27 1.63 -0.27 11.42
C ASP A 27 1.87 1.23 11.13
N THR A 28 2.95 1.78 11.66
CA THR A 28 3.41 3.13 11.36
C THR A 28 4.06 3.21 9.98
N ILE A 29 3.93 4.37 9.33
CA ILE A 29 4.61 4.65 8.07
C ILE A 29 6.08 4.92 8.37
N LYS A 30 7.00 4.27 7.65
CA LYS A 30 8.44 4.41 7.83
C LYS A 30 9.17 4.45 6.49
N PRO A 31 10.31 5.16 6.38
CA PRO A 31 11.18 5.02 5.22
C PRO A 31 11.71 3.58 5.14
N ILE A 32 12.07 3.14 3.94
CA ILE A 32 12.85 1.91 3.77
C ILE A 32 14.31 2.27 3.97
N GLU A 33 15.00 1.59 4.88
CA GLU A 33 16.35 1.95 5.34
C GLU A 33 17.39 2.01 4.20
N SER A 34 17.19 1.26 3.12
CA SER A 34 18.03 1.26 1.92
C SER A 34 17.63 2.30 0.86
N ASN A 35 16.50 2.99 1.00
CA ASN A 35 16.05 4.03 0.07
C ASN A 35 15.20 5.10 0.77
N LEU A 36 15.85 6.23 1.11
CA LEU A 36 15.21 7.38 1.76
C LEU A 36 14.12 8.05 0.90
N ASN A 37 14.08 7.77 -0.41
CA ASN A 37 13.07 8.28 -1.34
C ASN A 37 11.86 7.35 -1.49
N THR A 38 11.67 6.42 -0.54
CA THR A 38 10.48 5.57 -0.47
C THR A 38 9.85 5.65 0.91
N LYS A 39 8.56 5.38 0.98
CA LYS A 39 7.85 5.16 2.24
C LYS A 39 7.18 3.81 2.20
N SER A 40 7.09 3.17 3.36
CA SER A 40 6.47 1.87 3.51
C SER A 40 5.53 1.84 4.71
N ILE A 41 4.60 0.90 4.68
CA ILE A 41 3.77 0.53 5.81
C ILE A 41 3.59 -0.99 5.81
N MET A 42 3.79 -1.60 6.97
CA MET A 42 3.45 -3.01 7.17
C MET A 42 1.94 -3.13 7.41
N PHE A 43 1.34 -4.18 6.87
CA PHE A 43 -0.02 -4.54 7.19
C PHE A 43 -0.11 -6.02 7.62
N LYS A 44 -1.05 -6.30 8.50
CA LYS A 44 -1.31 -7.65 9.01
C LYS A 44 -2.75 -8.03 8.73
N SER A 45 -2.95 -9.24 8.24
CA SER A 45 -4.30 -9.78 8.11
C SER A 45 -4.89 -9.99 9.50
N LYS A 46 -6.16 -9.63 9.68
CA LYS A 46 -6.88 -9.87 10.94
C LYS A 46 -7.20 -11.35 11.18
N HIS A 47 -7.14 -12.16 10.13
CA HIS A 47 -7.67 -13.53 10.13
C HIS A 47 -6.65 -14.57 9.62
N ASN A 48 -5.62 -14.17 8.86
CA ASN A 48 -4.66 -15.10 8.25
C ASN A 48 -3.24 -14.52 8.15
N LEU A 49 -2.36 -14.90 9.09
CA LEU A 49 -0.96 -14.44 9.16
C LEU A 49 -0.13 -14.71 7.88
N LYS A 50 -0.53 -15.67 7.03
CA LYS A 50 0.16 -15.92 5.75
C LYS A 50 -0.05 -14.80 4.72
N LYS A 51 -1.03 -13.93 4.96
CA LYS A 51 -1.35 -12.77 4.12
C LYS A 51 -0.84 -11.46 4.71
N ASP A 52 0.05 -11.50 5.70
CA ASP A 52 0.74 -10.27 6.14
C ASP A 52 1.61 -9.73 5.02
N GLY A 53 1.91 -8.43 5.03
CA GLY A 53 2.67 -7.83 3.94
C GLY A 53 3.12 -6.41 4.20
N MET A 54 3.60 -5.78 3.12
CA MET A 54 4.11 -4.42 3.11
C MET A 54 3.57 -3.69 1.88
N ILE A 55 3.18 -2.44 2.06
CA ILE A 55 2.92 -1.49 0.98
C ILE A 55 4.12 -0.56 0.91
N ILE A 56 4.69 -0.37 -0.27
CA ILE A 56 5.84 0.48 -0.55
C ILE A 56 5.41 1.50 -1.59
N VAL A 57 5.73 2.77 -1.36
CA VAL A 57 5.48 3.87 -2.29
C VAL A 57 6.80 4.55 -2.60
N GLY A 58 7.07 4.72 -3.89
CA GLY A 58 8.24 5.41 -4.40
C GLY A 58 7.97 6.04 -5.75
N GLU A 59 9.03 6.52 -6.38
CA GLU A 59 9.00 7.02 -7.75
C GLU A 59 9.85 6.14 -8.65
N ASP A 60 9.35 5.84 -9.85
CA ASP A 60 10.12 5.34 -10.97
C ASP A 60 9.86 6.22 -12.20
N LYS A 61 10.92 6.84 -12.74
CA LYS A 61 10.90 7.64 -13.98
C LYS A 61 9.77 8.70 -14.04
N GLY A 62 9.54 9.44 -12.96
CA GLY A 62 8.51 10.47 -12.91
C GLY A 62 7.09 9.94 -12.75
N LEU A 63 6.93 8.68 -12.31
CA LEU A 63 5.65 8.08 -11.94
C LEU A 63 5.70 7.58 -10.51
N ILE A 64 4.59 7.72 -9.78
CA ILE A 64 4.49 7.15 -8.43
C ILE A 64 4.14 5.66 -8.56
N VAL A 65 4.99 4.82 -8.00
CA VAL A 65 4.79 3.36 -7.96
C VAL A 65 4.38 2.97 -6.55
N VAL A 66 3.34 2.15 -6.47
CA VAL A 66 2.87 1.53 -5.23
C VAL A 66 2.99 0.01 -5.36
N ASP A 67 3.95 -0.57 -4.66
CA ASP A 67 4.16 -2.01 -4.60
C ASP A 67 3.55 -2.59 -3.33
N ILE A 68 2.88 -3.72 -3.46
CA ILE A 68 2.32 -4.49 -2.36
C ILE A 68 2.97 -5.86 -2.40
N SER A 69 3.73 -6.20 -1.37
CA SER A 69 4.32 -7.52 -1.19
C SER A 69 3.61 -8.26 -0.07
N THR A 70 3.18 -9.49 -0.32
CA THR A 70 2.61 -10.39 0.69
C THR A 70 3.62 -11.46 1.09
N SER A 71 3.45 -12.04 2.29
CA SER A 71 4.37 -13.01 2.89
C SER A 71 4.47 -14.34 2.13
N ASP A 72 3.56 -14.58 1.17
CA ASP A 72 3.61 -15.69 0.22
C ASP A 72 4.47 -15.38 -1.03
N ASN A 73 5.24 -14.29 -0.99
CA ASN A 73 6.05 -13.75 -2.09
C ASN A 73 5.25 -13.26 -3.31
N ALA A 74 3.94 -13.09 -3.21
CA ALA A 74 3.21 -12.39 -4.27
C ALA A 74 3.50 -10.88 -4.20
N VAL A 75 3.75 -10.28 -5.37
CA VAL A 75 3.95 -8.84 -5.52
C VAL A 75 2.91 -8.29 -6.47
N ARG A 76 2.24 -7.21 -6.07
CA ARG A 76 1.31 -6.46 -6.90
C ARG A 76 1.72 -5.00 -6.96
N SER A 77 1.87 -4.50 -8.18
CA SER A 77 2.27 -3.11 -8.43
C SER A 77 1.12 -2.29 -9.00
N PHE A 78 1.04 -1.04 -8.60
CA PHE A 78 0.13 -0.03 -9.11
C PHE A 78 0.92 1.23 -9.47
N ILE A 79 0.44 1.95 -10.47
CA ILE A 79 1.01 3.23 -10.87
C ILE A 79 -0.05 4.30 -10.61
N LEU A 80 0.32 5.34 -9.87
CA LEU A 80 -0.50 6.52 -9.64
C LEU A 80 -0.01 7.66 -10.54
N LYS A 81 -0.95 8.40 -11.12
CA LYS A 81 -0.63 9.59 -11.93
C LYS A 81 -0.01 10.71 -11.09
N ASN A 82 -0.44 10.83 -9.83
CA ASN A 82 0.06 11.77 -8.83
C ASN A 82 -0.52 11.41 -7.45
N GLN A 83 -0.23 12.21 -6.42
CA GLN A 83 -0.68 12.00 -5.05
C GLN A 83 -2.19 12.20 -4.82
N TYR A 84 -2.91 12.69 -5.82
CA TYR A 84 -4.35 12.93 -5.81
C TYR A 84 -5.12 11.96 -6.74
N ASP A 85 -4.48 10.90 -7.24
CA ASP A 85 -5.12 9.93 -8.13
C ASP A 85 -6.13 9.04 -7.38
N ILE A 86 -7.33 9.57 -7.16
CA ILE A 86 -8.41 8.91 -6.41
C ILE A 86 -8.72 7.53 -7.00
N ASN A 87 -8.82 7.42 -8.33
CA ASN A 87 -9.11 6.17 -9.00
C ASN A 87 -7.99 5.14 -8.80
N GLY A 88 -6.74 5.57 -8.85
CA GLY A 88 -5.59 4.72 -8.54
C GLY A 88 -5.62 4.20 -7.10
N ILE A 89 -5.93 5.07 -6.13
CA ILE A 89 -6.09 4.68 -4.73
C ILE A 89 -7.26 3.71 -4.54
N ASP A 90 -8.41 3.97 -5.17
CA ASP A 90 -9.57 3.10 -5.06
C ASP A 90 -9.34 1.72 -5.69
N ASN A 91 -8.53 1.62 -6.76
CA ASN A 91 -8.09 0.34 -7.30
C ASN A 91 -7.23 -0.46 -6.31
N ILE A 92 -6.31 0.22 -5.60
CA ILE A 92 -5.51 -0.41 -4.55
C ILE A 92 -6.41 -0.92 -3.42
N VAL A 93 -7.37 -0.10 -2.98
CA VAL A 93 -8.34 -0.47 -1.93
C VAL A 93 -9.23 -1.64 -2.39
N GLY A 94 -9.67 -1.64 -3.64
CA GLY A 94 -10.45 -2.72 -4.23
C GLY A 94 -9.69 -4.05 -4.24
N TRP A 95 -8.37 -4.02 -4.48
CA TRP A 95 -7.54 -5.22 -4.32
C TRP A 95 -7.52 -5.73 -2.88
N PHE A 96 -7.36 -4.85 -1.87
CA PHE A 96 -7.47 -5.26 -0.46
C PHE A 96 -8.84 -5.83 -0.14
N GLN A 97 -9.90 -5.21 -0.65
CA GLN A 97 -11.27 -5.70 -0.47
C GLN A 97 -11.41 -7.12 -1.01
N GLN A 98 -11.01 -7.37 -2.26
CA GLN A 98 -11.11 -8.70 -2.88
C GLN A 98 -10.30 -9.77 -2.16
N ASN A 99 -9.13 -9.43 -1.60
CA ASN A 99 -8.20 -10.41 -1.03
C ASN A 99 -8.36 -10.62 0.49
N TYR A 100 -8.98 -9.67 1.20
CA TYR A 100 -9.07 -9.66 2.66
C TYR A 100 -10.50 -9.46 3.21
N GLU A 101 -11.49 -9.01 2.43
CA GLU A 101 -12.88 -8.88 2.90
C GLU A 101 -13.62 -10.23 2.96
N LEU A 102 -13.36 -11.12 1.99
CA LEU A 102 -14.10 -12.39 1.80
C LEU A 102 -13.86 -13.43 2.91
N GLU A 103 -12.93 -13.21 3.83
CA GLU A 103 -12.72 -14.12 4.96
C GLU A 103 -13.85 -14.06 6.01
N LYS A 104 -14.82 -13.14 5.88
CA LYS A 104 -16.03 -13.12 6.71
C LYS A 104 -17.10 -14.15 6.33
N SER A 105 -17.06 -14.74 5.14
CA SER A 105 -18.16 -15.58 4.62
C SER A 105 -17.92 -17.09 4.72
N LEU A 106 -16.84 -17.54 5.36
CA LEU A 106 -16.49 -18.95 5.52
C LEU A 106 -16.54 -19.44 6.99
N ILE A 107 -17.19 -18.69 7.88
CA ILE A 107 -17.45 -19.08 9.27
C ILE A 107 -18.94 -19.30 9.46
#